data_AF-M6W3G3-F1
#
_entry.id   AF-M6W3G3-F1
#
_cell.length_a   1.000
_cell.length_b   1.000
_cell.length_c   1.000
_cell.angle_alpha   90.00
_cell.angle_beta   90.00
_cell.angle_gamma   90.00
#
_symmetry.space_group_name_H-M   'P 1'
#
loop_
_entity.id
_entity.type
_entity.pdbx_description
1 polymer ?
#
loop_
_entity_poly.entity_id
_entity_poly.type
_entity_poly.pdbx_seq_one_letter_code
_entity_poly.pdbx_strand_id
1 'polypeptide(L)'
;MDSDDMIHPDYLLEAISAYEKKSSLGIVYCEAEFFGSIKGKWNLPEYNFPEILLDNCIFVSAVFRKSDWKEVGGFNENMKDEWEDYDFWLSLIEKGREVYRIPRVMFYYRRGHVSRSSRSMETYLPLYLQLFKNHKRLYIENVKVLFMRHLKARELEEQFLILTKNPIIYGIVQFLVRCLKFFAK
;
A
#
# COMPACT_ATOMS: atom_id res chain seq x y z
N MET A 1 1.22 0.59 -16.06
CA MET A 1 -0.16 1.08 -15.97
C MET A 1 -1.05 0.00 -16.50
N ASP A 2 -2.05 -0.35 -15.72
CA ASP A 2 -2.98 -1.41 -16.10
C ASP A 2 -3.93 -0.89 -17.18
N SER A 3 -4.42 -1.81 -18.01
CA SER A 3 -5.15 -1.47 -19.24
C SER A 3 -6.48 -0.75 -19.01
N ASP A 4 -7.03 -0.84 -17.80
CA ASP A 4 -8.33 -0.35 -17.43
C ASP A 4 -8.30 0.90 -16.55
N ASP A 5 -7.10 1.36 -16.19
CA ASP A 5 -6.86 2.57 -15.40
C ASP A 5 -6.66 3.82 -16.26
N MET A 6 -6.76 4.99 -15.60
CA MET A 6 -6.52 6.27 -16.25
C MET A 6 -5.56 7.13 -15.42
N ILE A 7 -4.82 8.00 -16.10
CA ILE A 7 -4.00 9.05 -15.47
C ILE A 7 -4.45 10.41 -15.95
N HIS A 8 -4.26 11.42 -15.10
CA HIS A 8 -4.46 12.81 -15.49
C HIS A 8 -3.42 13.20 -16.57
N PRO A 9 -3.78 14.00 -17.60
CA PRO A 9 -2.86 14.39 -18.67
C PRO A 9 -1.54 14.98 -18.19
N ASP A 10 -1.58 15.75 -17.10
CA ASP A 10 -0.40 16.39 -16.52
C ASP A 10 0.43 15.50 -15.59
N TYR A 11 0.03 14.24 -15.32
CA TYR A 11 0.69 13.40 -14.33
C TYR A 11 2.17 13.19 -14.63
N LEU A 12 2.49 12.87 -15.89
CA LEU A 12 3.88 12.68 -16.32
C LEU A 12 4.69 13.98 -16.27
N LEU A 13 4.07 15.12 -16.60
CA LEU A 13 4.71 16.43 -16.55
C LEU A 13 5.12 16.79 -15.11
N GLU A 14 4.20 16.59 -14.16
CA GLU A 14 4.44 16.84 -12.73
C GLU A 14 5.49 15.89 -12.16
N ALA A 15 5.45 14.61 -12.57
CA ALA A 15 6.47 13.64 -12.17
C ALA A 15 7.86 14.01 -12.69
N ILE A 16 7.98 14.43 -13.95
CA ILE A 16 9.24 14.90 -14.53
C ILE A 16 9.74 16.15 -13.78
N SER A 17 8.86 17.11 -13.51
CA SER A 17 9.23 18.32 -12.75
C SER A 17 9.75 17.97 -11.35
N ALA A 18 9.21 16.93 -10.70
CA ALA A 18 9.74 16.44 -9.42
C ALA A 18 11.17 15.88 -9.56
N TYR A 19 11.43 15.07 -10.59
CA TYR A 19 12.77 14.54 -10.86
C TYR A 19 13.81 15.59 -11.18
N GLU A 20 13.43 16.66 -11.91
CA GLU A 20 14.31 17.79 -12.21
C GLU A 20 14.74 18.55 -10.95
N LYS A 21 13.83 18.67 -9.97
CA LYS A 21 14.10 19.35 -8.70
C LYS A 21 15.00 18.53 -7.77
N LYS A 22 14.95 17.19 -7.87
CA LYS A 22 15.65 16.31 -6.93
C LYS A 22 16.14 15.03 -7.61
N SER A 23 17.43 15.00 -7.91
CA SER A 23 18.08 13.87 -8.59
C SER A 23 18.08 12.57 -7.77
N SER A 24 18.00 12.64 -6.44
CA SER A 24 17.93 11.45 -5.57
C SER A 24 16.57 10.75 -5.56
N LEU A 25 15.50 11.39 -6.04
CA LEU A 25 14.20 10.71 -6.24
C LEU A 25 14.39 9.55 -7.19
N GLY A 26 13.79 8.40 -6.91
CA GLY A 26 13.69 7.29 -7.87
C GLY A 26 12.27 6.83 -8.10
N ILE A 27 11.32 7.14 -7.22
CA ILE A 27 9.91 6.79 -7.38
C ILE A 27 9.04 8.04 -7.19
N VAL A 28 8.16 8.32 -8.16
CA VAL A 28 7.19 9.41 -8.07
C VAL A 28 5.79 8.88 -8.33
N TYR A 29 4.90 9.02 -7.35
CA TYR A 29 3.49 8.67 -7.48
C TYR A 29 2.60 9.85 -7.11
N CYS A 30 1.28 9.68 -7.13
CA CYS A 30 0.33 10.74 -6.83
C CYS A 30 -0.78 10.24 -5.88
N GLU A 31 -1.66 11.13 -5.44
CA GLU A 31 -2.91 10.67 -4.86
C GLU A 31 -3.79 10.00 -5.93
N ALA A 32 -4.66 9.10 -5.49
CA ALA A 32 -5.51 8.34 -6.39
C ALA A 32 -6.97 8.35 -5.94
N GLU A 33 -7.87 8.09 -6.88
CA GLU A 33 -9.26 7.82 -6.60
C GLU A 33 -9.76 6.60 -7.36
N PHE A 34 -10.76 5.94 -6.79
CA PHE A 34 -11.47 4.87 -7.48
C PHE A 34 -12.48 5.45 -8.46
N PHE A 35 -12.64 4.77 -9.58
CA PHE A 35 -13.74 5.00 -10.51
C PHE A 35 -14.35 3.69 -11.04
N GLY A 36 -15.50 3.81 -11.71
CA GLY A 36 -16.31 2.67 -12.12
C GLY A 36 -17.42 2.38 -11.11
N SER A 37 -17.48 1.14 -10.62
CA SER A 37 -18.51 0.69 -9.67
C SER A 37 -18.26 1.22 -8.25
N ILE A 38 -16.99 1.39 -7.88
CA ILE A 38 -16.57 2.07 -6.65
C ILE A 38 -16.03 3.44 -7.03
N LYS A 39 -16.39 4.47 -6.26
CA LYS A 39 -15.99 5.85 -6.49
C LYS A 39 -15.43 6.49 -5.23
N GLY A 40 -14.58 7.49 -5.41
CA GLY A 40 -14.07 8.33 -4.34
C GLY A 40 -12.59 8.08 -4.04
N LYS A 41 -12.03 8.93 -3.16
CA LYS A 41 -10.59 8.94 -2.87
C LYS A 41 -10.09 7.57 -2.42
N TRP A 42 -9.01 7.10 -3.03
CA TRP A 42 -8.27 5.94 -2.56
C TRP A 42 -7.33 6.42 -1.46
N ASN A 43 -7.76 6.24 -0.21
CA ASN A 43 -7.06 6.70 0.99
C ASN A 43 -5.85 5.80 1.33
N LEU A 44 -4.85 5.77 0.45
CA LEU A 44 -3.56 5.17 0.74
C LEU A 44 -2.80 6.03 1.76
N PRO A 45 -2.06 5.39 2.69
CA PRO A 45 -1.21 6.14 3.61
C PRO A 45 -0.13 6.90 2.84
N GLU A 46 0.40 7.94 3.46
CA GLU A 46 1.63 8.58 2.97
C GLU A 46 2.79 7.60 3.05
N TYR A 47 3.67 7.65 2.04
CA TYR A 47 4.91 6.91 2.09
C TYR A 47 5.70 7.29 3.34
N ASN A 48 6.07 6.30 4.11
CA ASN A 48 6.97 6.45 5.25
C ASN A 48 7.87 5.21 5.35
N PHE A 49 9.14 5.45 5.62
CA PHE A 49 10.11 4.39 5.83
C PHE A 49 10.45 4.33 7.33
N PRO A 50 10.42 3.15 7.97
CA PRO A 50 10.31 1.80 7.38
C PRO A 50 8.87 1.23 7.26
N GLU A 51 7.82 2.02 7.46
CA GLU A 51 6.42 1.56 7.49
C GLU A 51 5.93 0.95 6.18
N ILE A 52 6.51 1.33 5.04
CA ILE A 52 6.26 0.69 3.74
C ILE A 52 6.44 -0.83 3.80
N LEU A 53 7.30 -1.36 4.68
CA LEU A 53 7.51 -2.80 4.86
C LEU A 53 6.28 -3.54 5.43
N LEU A 54 5.28 -2.82 5.95
CA LEU A 54 4.07 -3.40 6.52
C LEU A 54 2.96 -3.56 5.48
N ASP A 55 2.79 -2.58 4.59
CA ASP A 55 1.77 -2.61 3.53
C ASP A 55 2.19 -1.64 2.41
N ASN A 56 1.92 -2.01 1.16
CA ASN A 56 2.27 -1.19 0.01
C ASN A 56 1.38 0.07 -0.04
N CYS A 57 1.97 1.22 -0.33
CA CYS A 57 1.25 2.49 -0.56
C CYS A 57 1.54 3.12 -1.92
N ILE A 58 2.30 2.42 -2.78
CA ILE A 58 2.71 2.87 -4.10
C ILE A 58 2.09 1.91 -5.12
N PHE A 59 1.19 2.42 -5.96
CA PHE A 59 0.55 1.63 -7.02
C PHE A 59 1.47 1.46 -8.24
N VAL A 60 1.21 0.41 -9.03
CA VAL A 60 1.98 0.03 -10.24
C VAL A 60 2.23 1.17 -11.23
N SER A 61 1.34 2.16 -11.30
CA SER A 61 1.43 3.32 -12.20
C SER A 61 2.35 4.44 -11.70
N ALA A 62 3.14 4.22 -10.65
CA ALA A 62 4.18 5.16 -10.25
C ALA A 62 5.24 5.32 -11.36
N VAL A 63 5.80 6.52 -11.47
CA VAL A 63 6.87 6.87 -12.40
C VAL A 63 8.22 6.55 -11.77
N PHE A 64 9.12 5.95 -12.54
CA PHE A 64 10.48 5.58 -12.15
C PHE A 64 11.44 5.73 -13.33
N ARG A 65 12.75 5.81 -13.08
CA ARG A 65 13.73 5.88 -14.16
C ARG A 65 14.00 4.50 -14.76
N LYS A 66 14.13 4.46 -16.09
CA LYS A 66 14.56 3.26 -16.81
C LYS A 66 15.94 2.76 -16.36
N SER A 67 16.84 3.66 -15.96
CA SER A 67 18.14 3.29 -15.39
C SER A 67 17.99 2.48 -14.11
N ASP A 68 17.12 2.94 -13.21
CA ASP A 68 16.89 2.32 -11.90
C ASP A 68 16.23 0.95 -12.08
N TRP A 69 15.27 0.84 -13.01
CA TRP A 69 14.67 -0.43 -13.42
C TRP A 69 15.71 -1.44 -13.91
N LYS A 70 16.63 -1.00 -14.79
CA LYS A 70 17.72 -1.86 -15.29
C LYS A 70 18.69 -2.25 -14.18
N GLU A 71 18.97 -1.35 -13.25
CA GLU A 71 19.90 -1.56 -12.15
C GLU A 71 19.41 -2.66 -11.20
N VAL A 72 18.10 -2.70 -10.91
CA VAL A 72 17.52 -3.70 -10.00
C VAL A 72 16.98 -4.95 -10.70
N GLY A 73 16.98 -4.99 -12.03
CA GLY A 73 16.55 -6.16 -12.82
C GLY A 73 15.05 -6.20 -13.15
N GLY A 74 14.30 -5.14 -12.87
CA GLY A 74 12.88 -5.02 -13.19
C GLY A 74 11.94 -5.72 -12.21
N PHE A 75 10.77 -6.12 -12.70
CA PHE A 75 9.76 -6.83 -11.90
C PHE A 75 10.18 -8.29 -11.71
N ASN A 76 10.12 -8.75 -10.46
CA ASN A 76 10.58 -10.08 -10.10
C ASN A 76 9.51 -11.15 -10.35
N GLU A 77 9.77 -12.04 -11.31
CA GLU A 77 8.84 -13.12 -11.69
C GLU A 77 8.62 -14.17 -10.58
N ASN A 78 9.37 -14.12 -9.48
CA ASN A 78 9.16 -15.00 -8.34
C ASN A 78 7.98 -14.59 -7.45
N MET A 79 7.48 -13.35 -7.60
CA MET A 79 6.22 -12.90 -7.01
C MET A 79 5.08 -13.45 -7.84
N LYS A 80 4.58 -14.61 -7.42
CA LYS A 80 3.48 -15.29 -8.12
C LYS A 80 2.16 -14.64 -7.73
N ASP A 81 1.29 -14.50 -8.73
CA ASP A 81 -0.09 -14.05 -8.64
C ASP A 81 -0.30 -12.54 -8.37
N GLU A 82 0.39 -11.94 -7.39
CA GLU A 82 0.27 -10.50 -7.05
C GLU A 82 1.58 -9.96 -6.41
N TRP A 83 1.67 -8.62 -6.27
CA TRP A 83 2.71 -7.86 -5.54
C TRP A 83 4.10 -7.78 -6.18
N GLU A 84 4.19 -8.01 -7.48
CA GLU A 84 5.39 -7.75 -8.27
C GLU A 84 5.79 -6.28 -8.24
N ASP A 85 4.82 -5.36 -8.18
CA ASP A 85 5.05 -3.92 -8.07
C ASP A 85 5.65 -3.56 -6.70
N TYR A 86 5.12 -4.15 -5.63
CA TYR A 86 5.61 -3.92 -4.28
C TYR A 86 7.07 -4.40 -4.11
N ASP A 87 7.40 -5.60 -4.59
CA ASP A 87 8.78 -6.11 -4.61
C ASP A 87 9.73 -5.18 -5.40
N PHE A 88 9.25 -4.67 -6.54
CA PHE A 88 10.01 -3.72 -7.34
C PHE A 88 10.27 -2.39 -6.59
N TRP A 89 9.26 -1.84 -5.90
CA TRP A 89 9.44 -0.63 -5.11
C TRP A 89 10.44 -0.82 -3.97
N LEU A 90 10.38 -1.95 -3.27
CA LEU A 90 11.34 -2.28 -2.22
C LEU A 90 12.77 -2.39 -2.79
N SER A 91 12.94 -2.98 -3.97
CA SER A 91 14.25 -3.04 -4.64
C SER A 91 14.86 -1.66 -4.90
N LEU A 92 14.05 -0.70 -5.33
CA LEU A 92 14.50 0.68 -5.53
C LEU A 92 14.82 1.38 -4.20
N ILE A 93 14.01 1.16 -3.17
CA ILE A 93 14.22 1.71 -1.83
C ILE A 93 15.53 1.15 -1.22
N GLU A 94 15.85 -0.13 -1.43
CA GLU A 94 17.13 -0.73 -0.99
C GLU A 94 18.36 -0.09 -1.64
N LYS A 95 18.20 0.53 -2.83
CA LYS A 95 19.23 1.32 -3.50
C LYS A 95 19.31 2.76 -2.99
N GLY A 96 18.52 3.12 -1.98
CA GLY A 96 18.46 4.47 -1.44
C GLY A 96 17.70 5.46 -2.31
N ARG A 97 16.85 4.96 -3.24
CA ARG A 97 16.01 5.84 -4.05
C ARG A 97 14.91 6.44 -3.20
N GLU A 98 14.78 7.77 -3.28
CA GLU A 98 13.76 8.49 -2.55
C GLU A 98 12.39 8.41 -3.26
N VAL A 99 11.33 8.43 -2.46
CA VAL A 99 9.95 8.35 -2.92
C VAL A 99 9.26 9.70 -2.72
N TYR A 100 8.51 10.15 -3.71
CA TYR A 100 7.71 11.37 -3.63
C TYR A 100 6.27 11.13 -4.06
N ARG A 101 5.32 11.61 -3.26
CA ARG A 101 3.90 11.65 -3.59
C ARG A 101 3.50 13.06 -4.02
N ILE A 102 3.05 13.22 -5.26
CA ILE A 102 2.41 14.43 -5.74
C ILE A 102 1.08 14.59 -4.97
N PRO A 103 0.85 15.72 -4.26
CA PRO A 103 -0.32 15.92 -3.41
C PRO A 103 -1.57 16.34 -4.21
N ARG A 104 -1.84 15.64 -5.32
CA ARG A 104 -2.98 15.85 -6.21
C ARG A 104 -3.48 14.49 -6.70
N VAL A 105 -4.80 14.35 -6.84
CA VAL A 105 -5.40 13.16 -7.47
C VAL A 105 -5.08 13.20 -8.95
N MET A 106 -4.24 12.27 -9.40
CA MET A 106 -3.81 12.17 -10.80
C MET A 106 -3.81 10.74 -11.33
N PHE A 107 -4.17 9.77 -10.50
CA PHE A 107 -4.38 8.39 -10.89
C PHE A 107 -5.82 7.97 -10.57
N TYR A 108 -6.46 7.36 -11.55
CA TYR A 108 -7.84 6.88 -11.45
C TYR A 108 -7.79 5.36 -11.59
N TYR A 109 -8.04 4.66 -10.49
CA TYR A 109 -7.96 3.21 -10.41
C TYR A 109 -9.34 2.58 -10.59
N ARG A 110 -9.50 1.69 -11.57
CA ARG A 110 -10.80 1.09 -11.86
C ARG A 110 -11.11 -0.03 -10.89
N ARG A 111 -12.28 0.03 -10.23
CA ARG A 111 -12.80 -1.11 -9.43
C ARG A 111 -14.20 -1.52 -9.86
N GLY A 112 -14.35 -2.82 -10.15
CA GLY A 112 -15.63 -3.47 -10.40
C GLY A 112 -16.36 -3.94 -9.12
N HIS A 113 -17.59 -4.44 -9.28
CA HIS A 113 -18.46 -4.91 -8.18
C HIS A 113 -17.93 -6.11 -7.38
N VAL A 114 -16.93 -6.83 -7.89
CA VAL A 114 -16.40 -8.04 -7.27
C VAL A 114 -15.04 -7.74 -6.64
N SER A 115 -15.02 -7.34 -5.37
CA SER A 115 -13.79 -7.41 -4.58
C SER A 115 -13.57 -8.86 -4.13
N ARG A 116 -12.96 -9.68 -4.98
CA ARG A 116 -12.51 -11.03 -4.59
C ARG A 116 -11.21 -11.00 -3.78
N SER A 117 -11.07 -10.05 -2.86
CA SER A 117 -9.98 -10.05 -1.89
C SER A 117 -10.55 -9.88 -0.49
N SER A 118 -11.12 -10.97 0.06
CA SER A 118 -10.93 -11.16 1.49
C SER A 118 -9.42 -11.23 1.68
N ARG A 119 -8.81 -10.22 2.31
CA ARG A 119 -7.40 -10.25 2.74
C ARG A 119 -7.22 -11.38 3.76
N SER A 120 -7.24 -12.62 3.29
CA SER A 120 -7.13 -13.80 4.13
C SER A 120 -5.66 -14.05 4.40
N MET A 121 -5.37 -14.59 5.59
CA MET A 121 -4.00 -14.90 5.96
C MET A 121 -3.38 -15.93 5.01
N GLU A 122 -4.18 -16.88 4.55
CA GLU A 122 -3.78 -17.96 3.63
C GLU A 122 -3.29 -17.42 2.28
N THR A 123 -3.93 -16.36 1.77
CA THR A 123 -3.52 -15.71 0.52
C THR A 123 -2.30 -14.81 0.71
N TYR A 124 -2.27 -14.00 1.76
CA TYR A 124 -1.28 -12.92 1.89
C TYR A 124 0.01 -13.35 2.60
N LEU A 125 -0.04 -14.33 3.51
CA LEU A 125 1.16 -14.78 4.24
C LEU A 125 2.26 -15.29 3.30
N PRO A 126 1.98 -16.14 2.28
CA PRO A 126 3.00 -16.57 1.33
C PRO A 126 3.67 -15.40 0.59
N LEU A 127 2.91 -14.37 0.21
CA LEU A 127 3.43 -13.18 -0.46
C LEU A 127 4.37 -12.37 0.45
N TYR A 128 3.99 -12.13 1.71
CA TYR A 128 4.86 -11.48 2.68
C TYR A 128 6.15 -12.29 2.95
N LEU A 129 6.05 -13.62 3.02
CA LEU A 129 7.23 -14.47 3.17
C LEU A 129 8.13 -14.41 1.94
N GLN A 130 7.58 -14.25 0.74
CA GLN A 130 8.35 -14.08 -0.49
C GLN A 130 9.05 -12.70 -0.51
N LEU A 131 8.35 -11.61 -0.19
CA LEU A 131 8.96 -10.28 -0.02
C LEU A 131 10.09 -10.30 1.01
N PHE A 132 9.89 -10.97 2.14
CA PHE A 132 10.95 -11.13 3.15
C PHE A 132 12.16 -11.89 2.60
N LYS A 133 11.97 -12.93 1.78
CA LYS A 133 13.08 -13.65 1.14
C LYS A 133 13.83 -12.76 0.16
N ASN A 134 13.11 -12.00 -0.66
CA ASN A 134 13.68 -11.11 -1.67
C ASN A 134 14.44 -9.94 -1.04
N HIS A 135 13.88 -9.34 0.02
CA HIS A 135 14.43 -8.14 0.70
C HIS A 135 14.92 -8.44 2.12
N LYS A 136 15.50 -9.63 2.34
CA LYS A 136 15.85 -10.13 3.67
C LYS A 136 16.68 -9.13 4.49
N ARG A 137 17.65 -8.48 3.84
CA ARG A 137 18.52 -7.49 4.50
C ARG A 137 17.72 -6.27 4.96
N LEU A 138 16.90 -5.69 4.07
CA LEU A 138 16.03 -4.54 4.40
C LEU A 138 15.12 -4.84 5.59
N TYR A 139 14.49 -6.01 5.62
CA TYR A 139 13.62 -6.41 6.73
C TYR A 139 14.40 -6.65 8.03
N ILE A 140 15.59 -7.27 7.98
CA ILE A 140 16.40 -7.51 9.18
C ILE A 140 16.89 -6.19 9.79
N GLU A 141 17.40 -5.28 8.96
CA GLU A 141 17.88 -3.96 9.40
C GLU A 141 16.75 -3.11 10.00
N ASN A 142 15.49 -3.36 9.61
CA ASN A 142 14.31 -2.60 10.04
C ASN A 142 13.31 -3.43 10.87
N VAL A 143 13.74 -4.56 11.43
CA VAL A 143 12.85 -5.55 12.08
C VAL A 143 12.01 -4.95 13.22
N LYS A 144 12.49 -3.86 13.82
CA LYS A 144 11.78 -3.09 14.86
C LYS A 144 10.36 -2.70 14.41
N VAL A 145 10.13 -2.37 13.14
CA VAL A 145 8.82 -1.95 12.64
C VAL A 145 7.77 -3.06 12.78
N LEU A 146 8.18 -4.32 12.57
CA LEU A 146 7.31 -5.50 12.70
C LEU A 146 6.88 -5.70 14.15
N PHE A 147 7.84 -5.64 15.09
CA PHE A 147 7.55 -5.80 16.52
C PHE A 147 6.72 -4.65 17.08
N MET A 148 7.01 -3.41 16.67
CA MET A 148 6.19 -2.25 17.02
C MET A 148 4.74 -2.43 16.54
N ARG A 149 4.56 -2.88 15.29
CA ARG A 149 3.22 -3.16 14.74
C ARG A 149 2.49 -4.26 15.50
N HIS A 150 3.20 -5.32 15.90
CA HIS A 150 2.67 -6.42 16.69
C HIS A 150 2.23 -5.96 18.09
N LEU A 151 3.09 -5.22 18.80
CA LEU A 151 2.76 -4.72 20.14
C LEU A 151 1.56 -3.76 20.12
N LYS A 152 1.50 -2.87 19.12
CA LYS A 152 0.35 -1.99 18.92
C LYS A 152 -0.94 -2.76 18.59
N ALA A 153 -0.85 -3.84 17.81
CA ALA A 153 -2.00 -4.71 17.55
C ALA A 153 -2.50 -5.34 18.85
N ARG A 154 -1.59 -5.88 19.67
CA ARG A 154 -1.93 -6.48 20.96
C ARG A 154 -2.59 -5.50 21.92
N GLU A 155 -2.10 -4.27 22.01
CA GLU A 155 -2.72 -3.23 22.85
C GLU A 155 -4.17 -2.96 22.42
N LEU A 156 -4.41 -2.87 21.10
CA LEU A 156 -5.77 -2.70 20.56
C LEU A 156 -6.66 -3.92 20.83
N GLU A 157 -6.12 -5.14 20.72
CA GLU A 157 -6.83 -6.38 21.05
C GLU A 157 -7.23 -6.43 22.52
N GLU A 158 -6.34 -6.02 23.44
CA GLU A 158 -6.61 -5.95 24.87
C GLU A 158 -7.69 -4.90 25.19
N GLN A 159 -7.60 -3.71 24.59
CA GLN A 159 -8.63 -2.67 24.71
C GLN A 159 -9.98 -3.17 24.20
N PHE A 160 -10.00 -3.85 23.06
CA PHE A 160 -11.22 -4.44 22.50
C PHE A 160 -11.79 -5.53 23.42
N LEU A 161 -10.94 -6.38 23.99
CA LEU A 161 -11.37 -7.42 24.93
C LEU A 161 -12.04 -6.82 26.17
N ILE A 162 -11.53 -5.72 26.71
CA ILE A 162 -12.17 -5.00 27.83
C ILE A 162 -13.58 -4.53 27.46
N LEU A 163 -13.75 -3.94 26.27
CA LEU A 163 -15.07 -3.49 25.79
C LEU A 163 -16.05 -4.66 25.66
N THR A 164 -15.58 -5.83 25.20
CA THR A 164 -16.42 -7.03 25.05
C THR A 164 -16.81 -7.69 26.38
N LYS A 165 -16.03 -7.50 27.45
CA LYS A 165 -16.34 -8.05 28.79
C LYS A 165 -17.47 -7.33 29.51
N ASN A 166 -17.78 -6.08 29.16
CA ASN A 166 -18.94 -5.37 29.69
C ASN A 166 -20.15 -5.62 28.76
N PRO A 167 -21.18 -6.38 29.19
CA PRO A 167 -22.30 -6.77 28.32
C PRO A 167 -23.08 -5.58 27.75
N ILE A 168 -23.14 -4.48 28.51
CA ILE A 168 -23.85 -3.26 28.11
C ILE A 168 -23.05 -2.55 27.00
N ILE A 169 -21.74 -2.35 27.21
CA ILE A 169 -20.86 -1.72 26.21
C ILE A 169 -20.81 -2.58 24.94
N TYR A 170 -20.64 -3.90 25.08
CA TYR A 170 -20.67 -4.82 23.95
C TYR A 170 -21.99 -4.74 23.19
N GLY A 171 -23.12 -4.68 23.90
CA GLY A 171 -24.44 -4.47 23.30
C GLY A 171 -24.55 -3.17 22.51
N ILE A 172 -24.05 -2.06 23.06
CA ILE A 172 -24.02 -0.76 22.37
C ILE A 172 -23.13 -0.82 21.12
N VAL A 173 -21.93 -1.38 21.22
CA VAL A 173 -21.00 -1.53 20.09
C VAL A 173 -21.64 -2.40 18.99
N GLN A 174 -22.25 -3.54 19.36
CA GLN A 174 -22.95 -4.40 18.40
C GLN A 174 -24.13 -3.70 17.73
N PHE A 175 -24.91 -2.93 18.49
CA PHE A 175 -26.00 -2.13 17.94
C PHE A 175 -25.49 -1.07 16.94
N LEU A 176 -24.45 -0.33 17.30
CA LEU A 176 -23.83 0.67 16.42
C LEU A 176 -23.25 0.04 15.15
N VAL A 177 -22.55 -1.08 15.27
CA VAL A 177 -22.02 -1.82 14.12
C VAL A 177 -23.14 -2.30 13.20
N ARG A 178 -24.26 -2.79 13.75
CA ARG A 178 -25.44 -3.16 12.95
C ARG A 178 -26.05 -1.95 12.24
N CYS A 179 -26.18 -0.81 12.92
CA CYS A 179 -26.67 0.43 12.32
C CYS A 179 -25.75 0.89 11.18
N LEU A 180 -24.44 0.95 11.42
CA LEU A 180 -23.46 1.34 10.40
C LEU A 180 -23.48 0.40 9.20
N LYS A 181 -23.60 -0.92 9.41
CA LYS A 181 -23.75 -1.90 8.31
C LYS A 181 -25.05 -1.74 7.53
N PHE A 182 -26.12 -1.26 8.17
CA PHE A 182 -27.39 -0.95 7.51
C PHE A 182 -27.28 0.30 6.63
N PHE A 183 -26.58 1.34 7.10
CA PHE A 183 -26.38 2.58 6.34
C PHE A 183 -25.23 2.53 5.31
N ALA A 184 -24.32 1.56 5.41
CA ALA A 184 -23.24 1.33 4.45
C ALA A 184 -23.64 0.39 3.29
N LYS A 185 -24.91 -0.03 3.24
CA LYS A 185 -25.50 -0.82 2.15
C LYS A 185 -26.30 0.09 1.23
#